data_AF-A0AAU7WQI9-F1
#
_entry.id   AF-A0AAU7WQI9-F1
#
_cell.length_a   1.000
_cell.length_b   1.000
_cell.length_c   1.000
_cell.angle_alpha   90.00
_cell.angle_beta   90.00
_cell.angle_gamma   90.00
#
_symmetry.space_group_name_H-M   'P 1'
#
loop_
_entity.id
_entity.type
_entity.pdbx_description
1 polymer ?
#
loop_
_entity_poly.entity_id
_entity_poly.type
_entity_poly.pdbx_seq_one_letter_code
_entity_poly.pdbx_strand_id
1 'polypeptide(L)'
;MLNGIGGRSVAEAKQRLSHAEVMAWVAYRSKHGSLSVGFRVEQMGAIVAQQTNRLAGGQAELLDFMPSQARAPVDLDEAMDQWA
;
A
#
# COMPACT_ATOMS: atom_id res chain seq x y z
N MET A 1 -1.40 -8.57 5.33
CA MET A 1 -1.36 -9.42 6.55
C MET A 1 -1.84 -8.57 7.73
N LEU A 2 -2.76 -9.07 8.58
CA LEU A 2 -3.32 -8.31 9.72
C LEU A 2 -2.34 -8.13 10.90
N ASN A 3 -1.02 -8.17 10.68
CA ASN A 3 0.01 -8.08 11.74
C ASN A 3 -0.25 -8.97 12.98
N GLY A 4 -0.98 -10.08 12.86
CA GLY A 4 -1.35 -10.92 14.00
C GLY A 4 -2.50 -10.38 14.88
N ILE A 5 -3.12 -9.25 14.52
CA ILE A 5 -4.27 -8.68 15.24
C ILE A 5 -5.46 -9.64 15.11
N GLY A 6 -5.92 -10.17 16.25
CA GLY A 6 -6.98 -11.18 16.30
C GLY A 6 -6.53 -12.61 15.96
N GLY A 7 -5.27 -12.83 15.59
CA GLY A 7 -4.74 -14.15 15.24
C GLY A 7 -4.01 -14.19 13.89
N ARG A 8 -3.67 -15.40 13.46
CA ARG A 8 -2.93 -15.66 12.21
C ARG A 8 -3.85 -15.95 11.03
N SER A 9 -5.16 -16.09 11.27
CA SER A 9 -6.17 -16.30 10.22
C SER A 9 -7.37 -15.37 10.39
N VAL A 10 -8.16 -15.22 9.31
CA VAL A 10 -9.42 -14.46 9.33
C VAL A 10 -10.43 -15.09 10.30
N ALA A 11 -10.45 -16.44 10.40
CA ALA A 11 -11.35 -17.14 11.31
C ALA A 11 -11.02 -16.83 12.78
N GLU A 12 -9.73 -16.88 13.16
CA GLU A 12 -9.30 -16.50 14.50
C GLU A 12 -9.61 -15.04 14.80
N ALA A 13 -9.36 -14.14 13.84
CA ALA A 13 -9.65 -12.71 14.01
C ALA A 13 -11.14 -12.46 14.27
N LYS A 14 -12.03 -13.15 13.56
CA LYS A 14 -13.48 -13.09 13.80
C LYS A 14 -13.90 -13.65 15.15
N GLN A 15 -13.19 -14.66 15.66
CA GLN A 15 -13.49 -15.26 16.96
C GLN A 15 -12.96 -14.43 18.14
N ARG A 16 -11.81 -13.77 17.96
CA ARG A 16 -11.07 -13.11 19.06
C ARG A 16 -11.27 -11.60 19.12
N LEU A 17 -11.65 -10.93 18.03
CA LEU A 17 -11.88 -9.49 18.02
C LEU A 17 -13.36 -9.17 18.18
N SER A 18 -13.65 -8.28 19.12
CA SER A 18 -14.96 -7.65 19.23
C SER A 18 -15.16 -6.62 18.11
N HIS A 19 -16.42 -6.29 17.83
CA HIS A 19 -16.77 -5.24 16.88
C HIS A 19 -16.13 -3.89 17.26
N ALA A 20 -16.13 -3.53 18.55
CA ALA A 20 -15.54 -2.27 19.02
C ALA A 20 -14.03 -2.19 18.72
N GLU A 21 -13.29 -3.28 18.94
CA GLU A 21 -11.86 -3.35 18.61
C GLU A 21 -11.62 -3.24 17.10
N VAL A 22 -12.44 -3.89 16.29
CA VAL A 22 -12.36 -3.76 14.83
C VAL A 22 -12.55 -2.30 14.42
N MET A 23 -13.55 -1.61 14.97
CA MET A 23 -13.78 -0.19 14.67
C MET A 23 -12.62 0.71 15.12
N ALA A 24 -11.99 0.42 16.26
CA ALA A 24 -10.79 1.13 16.70
C ALA A 24 -9.62 0.92 15.73
N TRP A 25 -9.40 -0.30 15.24
CA TRP A 25 -8.37 -0.59 14.24
C TRP A 25 -8.67 0.03 12.87
N VAL A 26 -9.95 0.13 12.49
CA VAL A 26 -10.36 0.87 11.29
C VAL A 26 -9.98 2.35 11.42
N ALA A 27 -10.35 2.99 12.53
CA ALA A 27 -9.97 4.38 12.80
C ALA A 27 -8.45 4.59 12.80
N TYR A 28 -7.70 3.66 13.42
CA TYR A 28 -6.24 3.67 13.40
C TYR A 28 -5.69 3.61 11.96
N ARG A 29 -6.20 2.69 11.14
CA ARG A 29 -5.79 2.56 9.73
C ARG A 29 -6.12 3.78 8.89
N SER A 30 -7.28 4.40 9.10
CA SER A 30 -7.64 5.63 8.40
C SER A 30 -6.68 6.78 8.72
N LYS A 31 -6.20 6.84 9.96
CA LYS A 31 -5.27 7.89 10.40
C LYS A 31 -3.80 7.62 10.02
N HIS A 32 -3.36 6.36 10.09
CA HIS A 32 -1.94 5.99 9.99
C HIS A 32 -1.58 5.15 8.76
N GLY A 33 -2.58 4.78 7.95
CA GLY A 33 -2.39 3.96 6.75
C GLY A 33 -2.37 2.46 7.03
N SER A 34 -1.73 1.72 6.12
CA SER A 34 -1.70 0.24 6.17
C SER A 34 -1.04 -0.27 7.45
N LEU A 35 -1.57 -1.36 7.99
CA LEU A 35 -0.92 -2.09 9.08
C LEU A 35 0.37 -2.75 8.60
N SER A 36 0.48 -3.12 7.32
CA SER A 36 1.63 -3.85 6.78
C SER A 36 2.94 -3.08 6.98
N VAL A 37 3.81 -3.59 7.85
CA VAL A 37 5.13 -2.98 8.09
C VAL A 37 6.00 -3.08 6.84
N GLY A 38 5.98 -4.22 6.15
CA GLY A 38 6.71 -4.42 4.90
C GLY A 38 6.33 -3.40 3.84
N PHE A 39 5.03 -3.06 3.75
CA PHE A 39 4.55 -2.01 2.86
C PHE A 39 5.13 -0.64 3.21
N ARG A 40 5.18 -0.29 4.52
CA ARG A 40 5.77 0.98 4.96
C ARG A 40 7.26 1.05 4.64
N VAL A 41 8.00 -0.03 4.87
CA VAL A 41 9.44 -0.09 4.55
C VAL A 41 9.68 0.08 3.05
N GLU A 42 8.91 -0.64 2.22
CA GLU A 42 8.99 -0.50 0.77
C GLU A 42 8.67 0.93 0.33
N GLN A 43 7.59 1.53 0.85
CA GLN A 43 7.22 2.91 0.52
C GLN A 43 8.32 3.91 0.89
N MET A 44 8.95 3.77 2.06
CA MET A 44 10.05 4.66 2.47
C MET A 44 11.26 4.51 1.54
N GLY A 45 11.61 3.28 1.15
CA GLY A 45 12.67 3.02 0.18
C GLY A 45 12.36 3.60 -1.20
N ALA A 46 11.13 3.44 -1.66
CA ALA A 46 10.65 3.99 -2.93
C ALA A 46 10.72 5.52 -2.97
N ILE A 47 10.37 6.21 -1.87
CA ILE A 47 10.48 7.66 -1.77
C ILE A 47 11.94 8.10 -1.97
N VAL A 48 12.89 7.46 -1.28
CA VAL A 48 14.32 7.79 -1.41
C VAL A 48 14.83 7.54 -2.84
N ALA A 49 14.47 6.40 -3.42
CA ALA A 49 14.82 6.06 -4.79
C ALA A 49 14.25 7.05 -5.81
N GLN A 50 12.99 7.45 -5.66
CA GLN A 50 12.33 8.44 -6.51
C GLN A 50 13.00 9.81 -6.41
N GLN A 51 13.31 10.29 -5.20
CA GLN A 51 14.00 11.57 -5.04
C GLN A 51 15.39 11.52 -5.69
N THR A 52 16.11 10.41 -5.55
CA THR A 52 17.41 10.20 -6.20
C THR A 52 17.28 10.20 -7.72
N ASN A 53 16.26 9.52 -8.26
CA ASN A 53 15.97 9.49 -9.69
C ASN A 53 15.68 10.89 -10.22
N ARG A 54 14.85 11.68 -9.53
CA ARG A 54 14.52 13.07 -9.90
C ARG A 54 15.74 13.98 -9.87
N LEU A 55 16.60 13.84 -8.86
CA LEU A 55 17.86 14.59 -8.76
C LEU A 55 18.82 14.25 -9.92
N ALA A 56 18.76 13.03 -10.44
CA ALA A 56 19.51 12.61 -11.61
C ALA A 56 18.82 12.96 -12.96
N GLY A 57 17.73 13.73 -12.94
CA GLY A 57 16.97 14.13 -14.14
C GLY A 57 15.95 13.10 -14.64
N GLY A 58 15.77 11.99 -13.92
CA GLY A 58 14.78 10.97 -14.24
C GLY A 58 13.34 11.41 -13.96
N GLN A 59 12.40 10.72 -14.61
CA GLN A 59 10.95 10.96 -14.53
C GLN A 59 10.20 9.74 -14.00
N ALA A 60 10.87 8.85 -13.26
CA ALA A 60 10.22 7.65 -12.73
C ALA A 60 9.20 8.01 -11.64
N GLU A 61 8.07 7.32 -11.68
CA GLU A 61 7.01 7.48 -10.69
C GLU A 61 7.28 6.63 -9.45
N LEU A 62 6.64 6.98 -8.33
CA LEU A 62 6.87 6.30 -7.06
C LEU A 62 6.62 4.79 -7.16
N LEU A 63 5.56 4.42 -7.91
CA LEU A 63 5.17 3.03 -8.13
C LEU A 63 6.21 2.22 -8.90
N ASP A 64 7.08 2.86 -9.70
CA ASP A 64 8.15 2.16 -10.42
C ASP A 64 9.20 1.58 -9.45
N PHE A 65 9.23 2.07 -8.21
CA PHE A 65 10.09 1.57 -7.13
C PHE A 65 9.33 0.73 -6.08
N MET A 66 8.05 0.39 -6.32
CA MET A 66 7.21 -0.40 -5.41
C MET A 66 6.67 -1.66 -6.11
N PRO A 67 7.50 -2.70 -6.35
CA PRO A 67 7.11 -3.88 -7.13
C PRO A 67 5.97 -4.68 -6.50
N SER A 68 5.74 -4.56 -5.18
CA SER A 68 4.61 -5.24 -4.54
C SER A 68 3.24 -4.58 -4.82
N GLN A 69 3.24 -3.37 -5.40
CA GLN A 69 2.02 -2.63 -5.74
C GLN A 69 1.68 -2.79 -7.22
N ALA A 70 0.47 -3.26 -7.49
CA ALA A 70 -0.10 -3.18 -8.83
C ALA A 70 -0.47 -1.71 -9.13
N ARG A 71 -0.11 -1.23 -10.33
CA ARG A 71 -0.66 0.03 -10.84
C ARG A 71 -2.15 -0.18 -11.09
N ALA A 72 -2.97 0.82 -10.77
CA ALA A 72 -4.37 0.77 -11.12
C ALA A 72 -4.51 0.58 -12.64
N PRO A 73 -5.40 -0.29 -13.12
CA PRO A 73 -5.65 -0.40 -14.55
C PRO A 73 -6.15 0.96 -15.06
N VAL A 74 -5.58 1.40 -16.18
CA VAL A 74 -6.09 2.56 -16.93
C VAL A 74 -7.34 2.14 -17.69
N ASP A 75 -8.23 3.11 -17.92
CA ASP A 75 -9.39 2.88 -18.78
C ASP A 75 -8.94 2.65 -20.24
N LEU A 76 -9.79 2.02 -21.06
CA LEU A 76 -9.46 1.70 -22.44
C LEU A 76 -9.11 2.94 -23.26
N ASP A 77 -9.89 4.02 -23.10
CA ASP A 77 -9.67 5.26 -23.83
C ASP A 77 -8.31 5.89 -23.46
N GLU A 78 -7.97 5.89 -22.17
CA GLU A 78 -6.67 6.38 -21.68
C GLU A 78 -5.50 5.49 -22.14
N ALA A 79 -5.70 4.18 -22.23
CA ALA A 79 -4.69 3.26 -22.75
C ALA A 79 -4.41 3.51 -24.25
N MET A 80 -5.46 3.78 -25.02
CA MET A 80 -5.34 4.08 -26.45
C MET A 80 -4.57 5.39 -26.69
N ASP A 81 -4.79 6.42 -25.88
CA ASP A 81 -4.04 7.68 -25.94
C ASP A 81 -2.55 7.50 -25.61
N GLN A 82 -2.20 6.59 -24.69
CA GLN A 82 -0.80 6.31 -24.33
C GLN A 82 -0.03 5.53 -25.40
N TRP A 83 -0.72 4.84 -26.32
CA TRP A 83 -0.11 4.02 -27.38
C TRP A 83 -0.02 4.73 -28.73
N ALA A 84 -0.76 5.83 -28.91
CA ALA A 84 -0.78 6.63 -30.14
C ALA A 84 0.55 7.39 -30.35
#